data_AF-A0A355UZN5-F1
#
_entry.id   AF-A0A355UZN5-F1
#
_cell.length_a   1.000
_cell.length_b   1.000
_cell.length_c   1.000
_cell.angle_alpha   90.00
_cell.angle_beta   90.00
_cell.angle_gamma   90.00
#
_symmetry.space_group_name_H-M   'P 1'
#
loop_
_entity.id
_entity.type
_entity.pdbx_description
1 polymer ?
#
loop_
_entity_poly.entity_id
_entity_poly.type
_entity_poly.pdbx_seq_one_letter_code
_entity_poly.pdbx_strand_id
1 'polypeptide(L)'
;MKKTVKIDFGSDRLIAIAADLVEEHNYIGALKMLNKNAELNCNDEDCYMLYAEIFDDIGQYEKCVNSWFKYLDCTASDDLSEAYEGLAMAYMSLNNEHISAYYYNKLLMESDDLDAELRGEIMKTFLTRTPNPLKFVYPPRIADFSSVIQSGIDNMRQGRYDEAIEDFESVDEGNSSYLSARNYIAMCNIICDKNDEAEAECLSVLEKDPENVQALTILAAVRTEQKRAEESRSLAKRLLEIKCKNPEDVYKIATVCCENKLHAEAYELFCKLEDELSYDVTLLFFKAVSAFNCGKTEECFAAFDKLLTLSPDAVTAKYHYAHARELAESGKFEELSYFYRLPHDEAESTLKILSAFAKLSEAQAAKAFSVVDISDCILWCFDTGNGSNNEEIQLLGAQCAVIARLDGIVEDVLLNAFLPDSVKVSVLSLIGERNEDNSFGVVVCDLYKRIDFRRIEVGRNKRKNFVYAYSRLTAHFCIIDEELGEKFALAAEKLYLELEAEGRLADASDKDALMAAVFFRADVKEPNVKRKQLAVFFEADEKKIAKILGEV
;
A
#
# COMPACT_ATOMS: atom_id res chain seq x y z
N MET A 1 -15.29 -45.51 -22.17
CA MET A 1 -14.84 -44.17 -22.59
C MET A 1 -15.06 -43.22 -21.41
N LYS A 2 -13.99 -42.81 -20.72
CA LYS A 2 -14.09 -41.71 -19.74
C LYS A 2 -14.44 -40.46 -20.54
N LYS A 3 -15.60 -39.85 -20.29
CA LYS A 3 -15.95 -38.53 -20.86
C LYS A 3 -14.89 -37.55 -20.35
N THR A 4 -13.93 -37.19 -21.19
CA THR A 4 -13.13 -35.99 -20.99
C THR A 4 -14.05 -34.81 -21.22
N VAL A 5 -14.72 -34.36 -20.16
CA VAL A 5 -15.42 -33.08 -20.15
C VAL A 5 -14.32 -32.03 -20.27
N LYS A 6 -14.29 -31.31 -21.40
CA LYS A 6 -13.39 -30.19 -21.58
C LYS A 6 -13.80 -29.16 -20.53
N ILE A 7 -12.91 -28.87 -19.58
CA ILE A 7 -13.15 -27.83 -18.58
C ILE A 7 -13.21 -26.51 -19.34
N ASP A 8 -14.32 -25.81 -19.18
CA ASP A 8 -14.56 -24.52 -19.79
C ASP A 8 -14.02 -23.44 -18.86
N PHE A 9 -13.19 -22.57 -19.40
CA PHE A 9 -12.51 -21.48 -18.70
C PHE A 9 -13.01 -20.11 -19.19
N GLY A 10 -14.23 -20.04 -19.74
CA GLY A 10 -14.88 -18.77 -20.05
C GLY A 10 -15.16 -17.93 -18.80
N SER A 11 -15.14 -16.60 -18.95
CA SER A 11 -15.30 -15.63 -17.86
C SER A 11 -16.54 -15.90 -17.01
N ASP A 12 -17.72 -15.93 -17.64
CA ASP A 12 -19.01 -16.18 -16.98
C ASP A 12 -19.00 -17.43 -16.10
N ARG A 13 -18.30 -18.48 -16.54
CA ARG A 13 -18.23 -19.74 -15.81
C ARG A 13 -17.27 -19.66 -14.63
N LEU A 14 -16.12 -19.02 -14.79
CA LEU A 14 -15.17 -18.83 -13.69
C LEU A 14 -15.75 -17.94 -12.60
N ILE A 15 -16.44 -16.86 -13.00
CA ILE A 15 -17.14 -15.95 -12.09
C ILE A 15 -18.28 -16.68 -11.37
N ALA A 16 -19.12 -17.44 -12.09
CA ALA A 16 -20.19 -18.20 -11.45
C ALA A 16 -19.67 -19.24 -10.43
N ILE A 17 -18.58 -19.94 -10.76
CA ILE A 17 -17.94 -20.87 -9.80
C ILE A 17 -17.35 -20.10 -8.62
N ALA A 18 -16.77 -18.92 -8.84
CA ALA A 18 -16.26 -18.10 -7.76
C ALA A 18 -17.39 -17.66 -6.83
N ALA A 19 -18.51 -17.18 -7.36
CA ALA A 19 -19.71 -16.80 -6.59
C ALA A 19 -20.25 -17.99 -5.76
N ASP A 20 -20.41 -19.17 -6.37
CA ASP A 20 -20.83 -20.39 -5.64
C ASP A 20 -19.86 -20.70 -4.48
N LEU A 21 -18.55 -20.52 -4.68
CA LEU A 21 -17.54 -20.76 -3.66
C LEU A 21 -17.55 -19.68 -2.56
N VAL A 22 -17.92 -18.44 -2.87
CA VAL A 22 -18.13 -17.38 -1.87
C VAL A 22 -19.32 -17.73 -0.99
N GLU A 23 -20.44 -18.19 -1.57
CA GLU A 23 -21.60 -18.66 -0.79
C GLU A 23 -21.22 -19.84 0.15
N GLU A 24 -20.34 -20.74 -0.31
CA GLU A 24 -19.80 -21.84 0.49
C GLU A 24 -18.73 -21.42 1.52
N HIS A 25 -18.38 -20.13 1.61
CA HIS A 25 -17.31 -19.58 2.45
C HIS A 25 -15.92 -20.17 2.13
N ASN A 26 -15.74 -20.66 0.90
CA ASN A 26 -14.46 -21.17 0.40
C ASN A 26 -13.71 -20.07 -0.36
N TYR A 27 -13.29 -19.05 0.38
CA TYR A 27 -12.65 -17.85 -0.15
C TYR A 27 -11.36 -18.12 -0.93
N ILE A 28 -10.49 -19.04 -0.47
CA ILE A 28 -9.28 -19.42 -1.21
C ILE A 28 -9.63 -20.09 -2.54
N GLY A 29 -10.67 -20.91 -2.58
CA GLY A 29 -11.17 -21.51 -3.81
C GLY A 29 -11.68 -20.45 -4.78
N ALA A 30 -12.50 -19.52 -4.28
CA ALA A 30 -13.05 -18.41 -5.07
C ALA A 30 -11.93 -17.54 -5.67
N LEU A 31 -10.97 -17.10 -4.84
CA LEU A 31 -9.82 -16.32 -5.30
C LEU A 31 -8.99 -17.04 -6.36
N LYS A 32 -8.82 -18.38 -6.27
CA LYS A 32 -8.14 -19.14 -7.34
C LYS A 32 -8.87 -19.06 -8.67
N MET A 33 -10.21 -19.06 -8.67
CA MET A 33 -10.99 -18.95 -9.90
C MET A 33 -10.95 -17.53 -10.45
N LEU A 34 -11.06 -16.51 -9.58
CA LEU A 34 -10.96 -15.10 -9.98
C LEU A 34 -9.57 -14.75 -10.51
N ASN A 35 -8.49 -15.16 -9.83
CA ASN A 35 -7.12 -14.90 -10.28
C ASN A 35 -6.85 -15.57 -11.63
N LYS A 36 -7.40 -16.77 -11.83
CA LYS A 36 -7.34 -17.45 -13.12
C LYS A 36 -8.16 -16.74 -14.19
N ASN A 37 -9.27 -16.10 -13.82
CA ASN A 37 -10.03 -15.28 -14.75
C ASN A 37 -9.24 -14.04 -15.17
N ALA A 38 -8.63 -13.35 -14.21
CA ALA A 38 -7.76 -12.20 -14.45
C ALA A 38 -6.64 -12.52 -15.46
N GLU A 39 -6.02 -13.70 -15.33
CA GLU A 39 -4.97 -14.17 -16.25
C GLU A 39 -5.48 -14.47 -17.67
N LEU A 40 -6.73 -14.91 -17.85
CA LEU A 40 -7.23 -15.45 -19.12
C LEU A 40 -8.16 -14.51 -19.88
N ASN A 41 -9.03 -13.79 -19.17
CA ASN A 41 -10.16 -13.07 -19.75
C ASN A 41 -10.25 -11.58 -19.32
N CYS A 42 -9.29 -11.11 -18.49
CA CYS A 42 -9.38 -9.86 -17.74
C CYS A 42 -10.52 -9.84 -16.71
N ASN A 43 -10.46 -8.93 -15.74
CA ASN A 43 -11.51 -8.75 -14.74
C ASN A 43 -12.52 -7.70 -15.21
N ASP A 44 -13.78 -7.95 -14.92
CA ASP A 44 -14.91 -7.05 -15.10
C ASP A 44 -15.45 -6.57 -13.73
N GLU A 45 -16.56 -5.83 -13.75
CA GLU A 45 -17.19 -5.29 -12.54
C GLU A 45 -17.60 -6.40 -11.55
N ASP A 46 -18.15 -7.51 -12.04
CA ASP A 46 -18.54 -8.67 -11.22
C ASP A 46 -17.33 -9.29 -10.52
N CYS A 47 -16.19 -9.41 -11.21
CA CYS A 47 -14.95 -9.89 -10.60
C CYS A 47 -14.51 -9.01 -9.42
N TYR A 48 -14.51 -7.69 -9.60
CA TYR A 48 -14.04 -6.77 -8.56
C TYR A 48 -14.99 -6.68 -7.36
N MET A 49 -16.30 -6.82 -7.57
CA MET A 49 -17.27 -6.98 -6.49
C MET A 49 -16.97 -8.23 -5.67
N LEU A 50 -16.80 -9.39 -6.33
CA LEU A 50 -16.48 -10.63 -5.64
C LEU A 50 -15.14 -10.55 -4.89
N TYR A 51 -14.11 -9.92 -5.49
CA TYR A 51 -12.86 -9.66 -4.77
C TYR A 51 -13.09 -8.82 -3.52
N ALA A 52 -13.87 -7.74 -3.62
CA ALA A 52 -14.13 -6.85 -2.50
C ALA A 52 -14.89 -7.56 -1.37
N GLU A 53 -15.93 -8.33 -1.69
CA GLU A 53 -16.69 -9.16 -0.74
C GLU A 53 -15.79 -10.18 -0.05
N ILE A 54 -14.99 -10.93 -0.82
CA ILE A 54 -14.05 -11.90 -0.26
C ILE A 54 -13.06 -11.20 0.69
N PHE A 55 -12.50 -10.05 0.27
CA PHE A 55 -11.51 -9.34 1.08
C PHE A 55 -12.10 -8.71 2.34
N ASP A 56 -13.36 -8.29 2.32
CA ASP A 56 -14.07 -7.81 3.51
C ASP A 56 -14.28 -8.96 4.51
N ASP A 57 -14.81 -10.10 4.04
CA ASP A 57 -15.11 -11.28 4.87
C ASP A 57 -13.85 -11.86 5.54
N ILE A 58 -12.71 -11.86 4.84
CA ILE A 58 -11.44 -12.34 5.40
C ILE A 58 -10.67 -11.29 6.21
N GLY A 59 -11.22 -10.06 6.33
CA GLY A 59 -10.64 -8.96 7.11
C GLY A 59 -9.43 -8.28 6.45
N GLN A 60 -9.24 -8.42 5.15
CA GLN A 60 -8.19 -7.77 4.36
C GLN A 60 -8.70 -6.43 3.79
N TYR A 61 -9.02 -5.50 4.69
CA TYR A 61 -9.74 -4.27 4.34
C TYR A 61 -8.99 -3.35 3.36
N GLU A 62 -7.67 -3.31 3.37
CA GLU A 62 -6.90 -2.52 2.39
C GLU A 62 -7.11 -3.03 0.95
N LYS A 63 -7.16 -4.36 0.77
CA LYS A 63 -7.45 -4.98 -0.53
C LYS A 63 -8.91 -4.84 -0.92
N CYS A 64 -9.82 -4.89 0.05
CA CYS A 64 -11.25 -4.60 -0.15
C CYS A 64 -11.44 -3.20 -0.73
N VAL A 65 -10.86 -2.17 -0.09
CA VAL A 65 -10.89 -0.78 -0.56
C VAL A 65 -10.37 -0.65 -1.98
N ASN A 66 -9.18 -1.21 -2.27
CA ASN A 66 -8.61 -1.17 -3.61
C ASN A 66 -9.49 -1.90 -4.66
N SER A 67 -10.17 -2.97 -4.28
CA SER A 67 -11.08 -3.70 -5.18
C SER A 67 -12.34 -2.90 -5.49
N TRP A 68 -12.91 -2.19 -4.50
CA TRP A 68 -14.00 -1.26 -4.74
C TRP A 68 -13.62 -0.09 -5.64
N PHE A 69 -12.39 0.42 -5.53
CA PHE A 69 -11.91 1.45 -6.46
C PHE A 69 -11.75 0.95 -7.90
N LYS A 70 -11.31 -0.30 -8.08
CA LYS A 70 -11.29 -0.94 -9.40
C LYS A 70 -12.70 -1.15 -9.96
N TYR A 71 -13.65 -1.54 -9.11
CA TYR A 71 -15.06 -1.61 -9.47
C TYR A 71 -15.58 -0.24 -9.95
N LEU A 72 -15.33 0.83 -9.20
CA LEU A 72 -15.74 2.19 -9.58
C LEU A 72 -15.13 2.65 -10.92
N ASP A 73 -13.95 2.15 -11.28
CA ASP A 73 -13.29 2.54 -12.53
C ASP A 73 -13.84 1.85 -13.78
N CYS A 74 -14.29 0.60 -13.63
CA CYS A 74 -14.78 -0.21 -14.74
C CYS A 74 -16.30 -0.31 -14.83
N THR A 75 -17.05 0.01 -13.77
CA THR A 75 -18.50 -0.12 -13.75
C THR A 75 -19.18 0.78 -14.77
N ALA A 76 -20.17 0.23 -15.46
CA ALA A 76 -21.07 0.99 -16.32
C ALA A 76 -22.39 1.36 -15.62
N SER A 77 -22.55 0.93 -14.36
CA SER A 77 -23.74 1.20 -13.55
C SER A 77 -23.77 2.66 -13.09
N ASP A 78 -24.93 3.29 -13.24
CA ASP A 78 -25.21 4.59 -12.61
C ASP A 78 -25.44 4.44 -11.09
N ASP A 79 -25.76 3.23 -10.63
CA ASP A 79 -25.94 2.91 -9.21
C ASP A 79 -24.61 2.44 -8.60
N LEU A 80 -24.05 3.29 -7.75
CA LEU A 80 -22.78 3.06 -7.04
C LEU A 80 -22.99 2.75 -5.55
N SER A 81 -24.22 2.44 -5.15
CA SER A 81 -24.59 2.25 -3.73
C SER A 81 -23.75 1.17 -3.05
N GLU A 82 -23.57 0.02 -3.70
CA GLU A 82 -22.79 -1.10 -3.15
C GLU A 82 -21.31 -0.71 -2.93
N ALA A 83 -20.72 0.03 -3.88
CA ALA A 83 -19.35 0.48 -3.75
C ALA A 83 -19.17 1.52 -2.65
N TYR A 84 -20.11 2.46 -2.50
CA TYR A 84 -20.07 3.44 -1.42
C TYR A 84 -20.29 2.82 -0.05
N GLU A 85 -21.20 1.85 0.08
CA GLU A 85 -21.41 1.10 1.30
C GLU A 85 -20.16 0.27 1.66
N GLY A 86 -19.63 -0.50 0.71
CA GLY A 86 -18.43 -1.31 0.89
C GLY A 86 -17.19 -0.49 1.27
N LEU A 87 -16.95 0.64 0.60
CA LEU A 87 -15.87 1.57 0.97
C LEU A 87 -16.08 2.14 2.38
N ALA A 88 -17.31 2.56 2.71
CA ALA A 88 -17.58 3.14 4.01
C ALA A 88 -17.38 2.14 5.15
N MET A 89 -17.78 0.88 4.96
CA MET A 89 -17.54 -0.21 5.91
C MET A 89 -16.06 -0.54 6.02
N ALA A 90 -15.35 -0.70 4.90
CA ALA A 90 -13.93 -1.03 4.92
C ALA A 90 -13.08 0.07 5.60
N TYR A 91 -13.36 1.36 5.34
CA TYR A 91 -12.68 2.46 6.04
C TYR A 91 -13.05 2.54 7.53
N MET A 92 -14.27 2.14 7.91
CA MET A 92 -14.64 2.02 9.33
C MET A 92 -13.81 0.93 10.01
N SER A 93 -13.63 -0.21 9.36
CA SER A 93 -12.79 -1.33 9.84
C SER A 93 -11.29 -0.96 9.90
N LEU A 94 -10.83 -0.07 9.02
CA LEU A 94 -9.49 0.54 9.09
C LEU A 94 -9.36 1.67 10.12
N ASN A 95 -10.42 1.94 10.89
CA ASN A 95 -10.48 3.00 11.91
C ASN A 95 -10.29 4.42 11.33
N ASN A 96 -10.64 4.62 10.05
CA ASN A 96 -10.67 5.91 9.37
C ASN A 96 -12.12 6.42 9.29
N GLU A 97 -12.65 6.86 10.43
CA GLU A 97 -14.03 7.34 10.57
C GLU A 97 -14.34 8.53 9.64
N HIS A 98 -13.34 9.36 9.33
CA HIS A 98 -13.51 10.55 8.49
C HIS A 98 -13.84 10.20 7.05
N ILE A 99 -13.07 9.28 6.44
CA ILE A 99 -13.31 8.82 5.08
C ILE A 99 -14.56 7.92 5.03
N SER A 100 -14.77 7.10 6.06
CA SER A 100 -16.02 6.33 6.19
C SER A 100 -17.25 7.23 6.15
N ALA A 101 -17.25 8.32 6.93
CA ALA A 101 -18.34 9.31 6.94
C ALA A 101 -18.54 9.99 5.57
N TYR A 102 -17.46 10.21 4.81
CA TYR A 102 -17.55 10.77 3.46
C TYR A 102 -18.31 9.84 2.51
N TYR A 103 -17.97 8.55 2.48
CA TYR A 103 -18.63 7.57 1.61
C TYR A 103 -20.07 7.28 2.03
N TYR A 104 -20.35 7.21 3.34
CA TYR A 104 -21.73 7.15 3.81
C TYR A 104 -22.54 8.39 3.44
N ASN A 105 -21.94 9.58 3.46
CA ASN A 105 -22.63 10.79 3.00
C ASN A 105 -22.93 10.71 1.50
N LYS A 106 -21.98 10.22 0.68
CA LYS A 106 -22.24 9.96 -0.75
C LYS A 106 -23.40 9.00 -0.95
N LEU A 107 -23.38 7.85 -0.26
CA LEU A 107 -24.46 6.87 -0.28
C LEU A 107 -25.82 7.52 0.07
N LEU A 108 -25.87 8.31 1.14
CA LEU A 108 -27.11 8.96 1.58
C LEU A 108 -27.66 10.01 0.60
N MET A 109 -26.79 10.64 -0.20
CA MET A 109 -27.12 11.76 -1.08
C MET A 109 -27.34 11.35 -2.54
N GLU A 110 -26.67 10.29 -2.99
CA GLU A 110 -26.70 9.81 -4.37
C GLU A 110 -27.64 8.60 -4.56
N SER A 111 -27.97 7.87 -3.48
CA SER A 111 -28.87 6.70 -3.54
C SER A 111 -30.31 7.05 -3.13
N ASP A 112 -31.22 7.06 -4.10
CA ASP A 112 -32.63 7.40 -3.90
C ASP A 112 -33.42 6.29 -3.18
N ASP A 113 -33.04 5.03 -3.35
CA ASP A 113 -33.79 3.85 -2.85
C ASP A 113 -33.28 3.31 -1.49
N LEU A 114 -32.42 4.07 -0.79
CA LEU A 114 -31.88 3.61 0.50
C LEU A 114 -32.98 3.50 1.56
N ASP A 115 -33.05 2.35 2.22
CA ASP A 115 -34.04 2.08 3.27
C ASP A 115 -33.95 3.08 4.44
N ALA A 116 -35.11 3.41 5.02
CA ALA A 116 -35.20 4.42 6.07
C ALA A 116 -34.58 3.95 7.40
N GLU A 117 -34.57 2.65 7.68
CA GLU A 117 -33.94 2.07 8.86
C GLU A 117 -32.42 2.14 8.72
N LEU A 118 -31.87 1.66 7.60
CA LEU A 118 -30.44 1.74 7.28
C LEU A 118 -29.92 3.19 7.33
N ARG A 119 -30.66 4.14 6.74
CA ARG A 119 -30.35 5.58 6.82
C ARG A 119 -30.26 6.07 8.28
N GLY A 120 -31.18 5.62 9.13
CA GLY A 120 -31.19 5.95 10.56
C GLY A 120 -30.01 5.35 11.32
N GLU A 121 -29.59 4.13 10.98
CA GLU A 121 -28.43 3.46 11.57
C GLU A 121 -27.13 4.17 11.24
N ILE A 122 -26.88 4.48 9.96
CA ILE A 122 -25.71 5.23 9.50
C ILE A 122 -25.60 6.56 10.26
N MET A 123 -26.69 7.33 10.32
CA MET A 123 -26.71 8.61 11.02
C MET A 123 -26.40 8.44 12.51
N LYS A 124 -26.91 7.39 13.16
CA LYS A 124 -26.68 7.14 14.59
C LYS A 124 -25.23 6.81 14.89
N THR A 125 -24.54 6.10 14.01
CA THR A 125 -23.11 5.73 14.14
C THR A 125 -22.23 6.98 14.30
N PHE A 126 -22.47 8.04 13.53
CA PHE A 126 -21.65 9.27 13.58
C PHE A 126 -22.15 10.34 14.57
N LEU A 127 -23.33 10.17 15.17
CA LEU A 127 -23.90 11.13 16.13
C LEU A 127 -23.43 10.90 17.58
N THR A 128 -22.59 9.90 17.85
CA THR A 128 -22.05 9.66 19.20
C THR A 128 -21.08 10.79 19.60
N ARG A 129 -21.39 11.48 20.70
CA ARG A 129 -20.55 12.55 21.26
C ARG A 129 -19.18 12.03 21.63
N THR A 130 -18.12 12.67 21.10
CA THR A 130 -16.76 12.53 21.64
C THR A 130 -16.77 12.91 23.13
N PRO A 131 -16.35 12.01 24.04
CA PRO A 131 -16.32 12.32 25.45
C PRO A 131 -15.33 13.45 25.74
N ASN A 132 -15.64 14.29 26.73
CA ASN A 132 -14.79 15.41 27.13
C ASN A 132 -13.37 14.90 27.47
N PRO A 133 -12.30 15.41 26.80
CA PRO A 133 -10.93 14.93 26.99
C PRO A 133 -10.38 15.18 28.40
N LEU A 134 -11.01 16.07 29.18
CA LEU A 134 -10.59 16.38 30.54
C LEU A 134 -11.19 15.37 31.54
N LYS A 135 -10.41 14.34 31.88
CA LYS A 135 -10.65 13.47 33.03
C LYS A 135 -9.70 13.85 34.18
N PHE A 136 -10.19 14.50 35.22
CA PHE A 136 -9.43 14.69 36.46
C PHE A 136 -9.54 13.41 37.31
N VAL A 137 -8.45 12.63 37.37
CA VAL A 137 -8.42 11.37 38.15
C VAL A 137 -7.25 11.38 39.13
N TYR A 138 -7.57 11.18 40.42
CA TYR A 138 -6.60 11.02 41.50
C TYR A 138 -7.14 9.97 42.48
N PRO A 139 -6.34 9.00 42.95
CA PRO A 139 -4.88 8.86 42.81
C PRO A 139 -4.41 8.27 41.44
N PRO A 140 -3.18 8.58 40.97
CA PRO A 140 -2.66 8.12 39.65
C PRO A 140 -2.73 6.60 39.42
N ARG A 141 -2.53 5.78 40.45
CA ARG A 141 -2.61 4.31 40.34
C ARG A 141 -3.96 3.74 39.85
N ILE A 142 -5.05 4.50 39.92
CA ILE A 142 -6.37 4.12 39.38
C ILE A 142 -6.74 4.91 38.12
N ALA A 143 -5.84 5.77 37.65
CA ALA A 143 -6.07 6.55 36.44
C ALA A 143 -6.05 5.63 35.21
N ASP A 144 -6.91 5.97 34.26
CA ASP A 144 -6.97 5.36 32.95
C ASP A 144 -5.86 5.96 32.09
N PHE A 145 -4.74 5.25 31.96
CA PHE A 145 -3.60 5.65 31.12
C PHE A 145 -3.77 5.21 29.66
N SER A 146 -4.92 4.66 29.24
CA SER A 146 -5.09 4.14 27.88
C SER A 146 -4.80 5.20 26.81
N SER A 147 -5.17 6.45 27.05
CA SER A 147 -4.86 7.57 26.13
C SER A 147 -3.38 7.92 26.08
N VAL A 148 -2.67 7.80 27.21
CA VAL A 148 -1.22 8.05 27.29
C VAL A 148 -0.47 6.93 26.57
N ILE A 149 -0.87 5.68 26.79
CA ILE A 149 -0.32 4.53 26.05
C ILE A 149 -0.56 4.71 24.54
N GLN A 150 -1.77 5.11 24.14
CA GLN A 150 -2.08 5.35 22.73
C GLN A 150 -1.23 6.49 22.14
N SER A 151 -1.09 7.61 22.87
CA SER A 151 -0.19 8.72 22.48
C SER A 151 1.25 8.25 22.28
N GLY A 152 1.79 7.45 23.22
CA GLY A 152 3.13 6.89 23.10
C GLY A 152 3.27 5.98 21.88
N ILE A 153 2.29 5.12 21.60
CA ILE A 153 2.29 4.26 20.40
C ILE A 153 2.24 5.10 19.12
N ASP A 154 1.44 6.16 19.09
CA ASP A 154 1.34 7.04 17.91
C ASP A 154 2.63 7.85 17.70
N ASN A 155 3.33 8.23 18.79
CA ASN A 155 4.66 8.81 18.72
C ASN A 155 5.71 7.81 18.19
N MET A 156 5.66 6.54 18.62
CA MET A 156 6.50 5.47 18.05
C MET A 156 6.26 5.29 16.55
N ARG A 157 5.00 5.25 16.11
CA ARG A 157 4.63 5.15 14.68
C ARG A 157 5.19 6.31 13.85
N GLN A 158 5.31 7.48 14.46
CA GLN A 158 5.86 8.69 13.82
C GLN A 158 7.40 8.79 13.96
N GLY A 159 8.06 7.78 14.53
CA GLY A 159 9.52 7.77 14.75
C GLY A 159 10.02 8.70 15.87
N ARG A 160 9.11 9.27 16.67
CA ARG A 160 9.44 10.16 17.80
C ARG A 160 9.61 9.34 19.08
N TYR A 161 10.69 8.56 19.13
CA TYR A 161 10.93 7.59 20.20
C TYR A 161 11.19 8.23 21.58
N ASP A 162 11.87 9.37 21.63
CA ASP A 162 12.13 10.06 22.91
C ASP A 162 10.82 10.60 23.52
N GLU A 163 9.94 11.20 22.72
CA GLU A 163 8.60 11.65 23.15
C GLU A 163 7.72 10.48 23.60
N ALA A 164 7.80 9.34 22.89
CA ALA A 164 7.10 8.12 23.30
C ALA A 164 7.59 7.61 24.66
N ILE A 165 8.91 7.64 24.91
CA ILE A 165 9.47 7.26 26.21
C ILE A 165 8.96 8.18 27.32
N GLU A 166 8.92 9.50 27.11
CA GLU A 166 8.37 10.46 28.08
C GLU A 166 6.90 10.16 28.41
N ASP A 167 6.07 9.87 27.39
CA ASP A 167 4.67 9.47 27.57
C ASP A 167 4.57 8.20 28.44
N PHE A 168 5.35 7.16 28.13
CA PHE A 168 5.33 5.90 28.88
C PHE A 168 5.90 6.03 30.30
N GLU A 169 6.89 6.88 30.54
CA GLU A 169 7.47 7.15 31.86
C GLU A 169 6.47 7.85 32.80
N SER A 170 5.47 8.55 32.25
CA SER A 170 4.42 9.20 33.05
C SER A 170 3.46 8.20 33.74
N VAL A 171 3.49 6.92 33.35
CA VAL A 171 2.66 5.87 33.94
C VAL A 171 3.19 5.48 35.32
N ASP A 172 2.34 5.65 36.34
CA ASP A 172 2.68 5.36 37.73
C ASP A 172 3.00 3.88 37.98
N GLU A 173 4.02 3.59 38.80
CA GLU A 173 4.47 2.23 39.13
C GLU A 173 3.38 1.33 39.71
N GLY A 174 2.40 1.92 40.43
CA GLY A 174 1.29 1.20 41.02
C GLY A 174 0.11 0.94 40.08
N ASN A 175 0.18 1.38 38.81
CA ASN A 175 -0.88 1.23 37.82
C ASN A 175 -0.82 -0.12 37.09
N SER A 176 -1.97 -0.65 36.66
CA SER A 176 -2.05 -1.89 35.87
C SER A 176 -1.32 -1.81 34.53
N SER A 177 -1.23 -0.61 33.93
CA SER A 177 -0.56 -0.39 32.64
C SER A 177 0.96 -0.22 32.75
N TYR A 178 1.52 -0.19 33.96
CA TYR A 178 2.94 0.09 34.17
C TYR A 178 3.85 -0.91 33.47
N LEU A 179 3.63 -2.22 33.62
CA LEU A 179 4.47 -3.23 32.98
C LEU A 179 4.41 -3.12 31.44
N SER A 180 3.22 -2.81 30.90
CA SER A 180 3.05 -2.56 29.47
C SER A 180 3.84 -1.33 29.01
N ALA A 181 3.80 -0.23 29.76
CA ALA A 181 4.55 0.99 29.47
C ALA A 181 6.07 0.74 29.48
N ARG A 182 6.59 0.01 30.47
CA ARG A 182 8.02 -0.37 30.55
C ARG A 182 8.43 -1.26 29.37
N ASN A 183 7.57 -2.17 28.93
CA ASN A 183 7.81 -2.96 27.72
C ASN A 183 7.92 -2.08 26.46
N TYR A 184 7.08 -1.05 26.31
CA TYR A 184 7.20 -0.12 25.20
C TYR A 184 8.49 0.72 25.27
N ILE A 185 8.91 1.15 26.46
CA ILE A 185 10.22 1.82 26.66
C ILE A 185 11.37 0.90 26.21
N ALA A 186 11.33 -0.38 26.59
CA ALA A 186 12.35 -1.35 26.17
C ALA A 186 12.38 -1.52 24.63
N MET A 187 11.21 -1.52 23.96
CA MET A 187 11.13 -1.54 22.50
C MET A 187 11.73 -0.28 21.87
N CYS A 188 11.39 0.91 22.37
CA CYS A 188 11.98 2.17 21.89
C CYS A 188 13.51 2.15 22.02
N ASN A 189 14.03 1.67 23.16
CA ASN A 189 15.46 1.58 23.40
C ASN A 189 16.16 0.63 22.42
N ILE A 190 15.57 -0.53 22.09
CA ILE A 190 16.10 -1.42 21.04
C ILE A 190 16.16 -0.71 19.69
N ILE A 191 15.08 -0.06 19.27
CA ILE A 191 15.02 0.63 17.98
C ILE A 191 16.06 1.76 17.89
N CYS A 192 16.41 2.37 19.02
CA CYS A 192 17.46 3.38 19.12
C CYS A 192 18.87 2.80 19.37
N ASP A 193 19.10 1.50 19.20
CA ASP A 193 20.37 0.79 19.46
C ASP A 193 20.88 0.91 20.93
N LYS A 194 20.01 1.28 21.88
CA LYS A 194 20.28 1.39 23.33
C LYS A 194 20.05 0.05 24.02
N ASN A 195 20.86 -0.94 23.65
CA ASN A 195 20.67 -2.34 24.04
C ASN A 195 20.83 -2.60 25.55
N ASP A 196 21.74 -1.89 26.23
CA ASP A 196 21.98 -2.07 27.66
C ASP A 196 20.81 -1.49 28.50
N GLU A 197 20.25 -0.37 28.07
CA GLU A 197 19.06 0.24 28.66
C GLU A 197 17.82 -0.64 28.45
N ALA A 198 17.63 -1.17 27.23
CA ALA A 198 16.54 -2.11 26.94
C ALA A 198 16.63 -3.39 27.79
N GLU A 199 17.84 -3.93 27.99
CA GLU A 199 18.07 -5.08 28.86
C GLU A 199 17.66 -4.77 30.30
N ALA A 200 18.11 -3.65 30.86
CA ALA A 200 17.78 -3.24 32.23
C ALA A 200 16.27 -3.09 32.42
N GLU A 201 15.58 -2.51 31.43
CA GLU A 201 14.13 -2.38 31.43
C GLU A 201 13.43 -3.74 31.45
N CYS A 202 13.81 -4.65 30.55
CA CYS A 202 13.24 -5.99 30.50
C CYS A 202 13.45 -6.75 31.82
N LEU A 203 14.66 -6.69 32.38
CA LEU A 203 14.96 -7.35 33.65
C LEU A 203 14.11 -6.78 34.80
N SER A 204 13.89 -5.46 34.84
CA SER A 204 13.02 -4.83 35.85
C SER A 204 11.55 -5.29 35.75
N VAL A 205 11.05 -5.50 34.53
CA VAL A 205 9.71 -6.06 34.29
C VAL A 205 9.66 -7.52 34.75
N LEU A 206 10.69 -8.31 34.42
CA LEU A 206 10.77 -9.73 34.77
C LEU A 206 10.97 -10.00 36.27
N GLU A 207 11.51 -9.04 37.03
CA GLU A 207 11.55 -9.10 38.49
C GLU A 207 10.15 -9.06 39.11
N LYS A 208 9.22 -8.32 38.49
CA LYS A 208 7.83 -8.19 38.94
C LYS A 208 6.92 -9.28 38.37
N ASP A 209 7.13 -9.62 37.10
CA ASP A 209 6.38 -10.65 36.38
C ASP A 209 7.34 -11.57 35.58
N PRO A 210 7.80 -12.67 36.19
CA PRO A 210 8.74 -13.59 35.55
C PRO A 210 8.20 -14.27 34.28
N GLU A 211 6.89 -14.32 34.07
CA GLU A 211 6.29 -14.97 32.89
C GLU A 211 5.80 -13.95 31.85
N ASN A 212 6.25 -12.69 31.96
CA ASN A 212 5.88 -11.65 31.01
C ASN A 212 6.41 -11.95 29.60
N VAL A 213 5.52 -12.39 28.70
CA VAL A 213 5.86 -12.80 27.32
C VAL A 213 6.53 -11.67 26.55
N GLN A 214 6.00 -10.45 26.65
CA GLN A 214 6.52 -9.28 25.96
C GLN A 214 7.96 -8.97 26.40
N ALA A 215 8.22 -8.90 27.72
CA ALA A 215 9.57 -8.64 28.23
C ALA A 215 10.57 -9.75 27.88
N LEU A 216 10.15 -11.02 27.94
CA LEU A 216 11.00 -12.16 27.53
C LEU A 216 11.33 -12.13 26.03
N THR A 217 10.36 -11.74 25.19
CA THR A 217 10.52 -11.62 23.73
C THR A 217 11.49 -10.49 23.39
N ILE A 218 11.28 -9.31 23.97
CA ILE A 218 12.16 -8.14 23.81
C ILE A 218 13.57 -8.49 24.30
N LEU A 219 13.71 -9.13 25.46
CA LEU A 219 15.01 -9.55 25.99
C LEU A 219 15.71 -10.55 25.05
N ALA A 220 14.98 -11.51 24.47
CA ALA A 220 15.56 -12.44 23.49
C ALA A 220 16.13 -11.70 22.28
N ALA A 221 15.40 -10.72 21.73
CA ALA A 221 15.88 -9.86 20.65
C ALA A 221 17.15 -9.08 21.06
N VAL A 222 17.16 -8.45 22.26
CA VAL A 222 18.36 -7.76 22.79
C VAL A 222 19.56 -8.71 22.87
N ARG A 223 19.37 -9.94 23.35
CA ARG A 223 20.45 -10.94 23.43
C ARG A 223 20.96 -11.33 22.05
N THR A 224 20.08 -11.44 21.05
CA THR A 224 20.45 -11.69 19.66
C THR A 224 21.33 -10.56 19.12
N GLU A 225 20.94 -9.30 19.29
CA GLU A 225 21.69 -8.11 18.87
C GLU A 225 23.06 -7.98 19.58
N GLN A 226 23.11 -8.32 20.87
CA GLN A 226 24.34 -8.40 21.66
C GLN A 226 25.24 -9.60 21.29
N LYS A 227 24.87 -10.40 20.27
CA LYS A 227 25.57 -11.62 19.82
C LYS A 227 25.65 -12.73 20.88
N ARG A 228 24.71 -12.74 21.84
CA ARG A 228 24.56 -13.75 22.90
C ARG A 228 23.50 -14.80 22.51
N ALA A 229 23.74 -15.50 21.40
CA ALA A 229 22.76 -16.41 20.78
C ALA A 229 22.29 -17.56 21.70
N GLU A 230 23.18 -18.13 22.52
CA GLU A 230 22.79 -19.22 23.43
C GLU A 230 21.85 -18.73 24.56
N GLU A 231 22.05 -17.50 25.04
CA GLU A 231 21.16 -16.88 26.03
C GLU A 231 19.79 -16.59 25.40
N SER A 232 19.76 -16.03 24.19
CA SER A 232 18.52 -15.82 23.43
C SER A 232 17.75 -17.13 23.23
N ARG A 233 18.46 -18.21 22.86
CA ARG A 233 17.85 -19.53 22.67
C ARG A 233 17.30 -20.11 23.97
N SER A 234 17.94 -19.84 25.11
CA SER A 234 17.43 -20.25 26.41
C SER A 234 16.11 -19.53 26.76
N LEU A 235 16.01 -18.23 26.42
CA LEU A 235 14.79 -17.45 26.59
C LEU A 235 13.67 -17.93 25.66
N ALA A 236 13.99 -18.27 24.40
CA ALA A 236 13.03 -18.86 23.47
C ALA A 236 12.43 -20.18 24.00
N LYS A 237 13.28 -21.05 24.58
CA LYS A 237 12.80 -22.29 25.22
C LYS A 237 11.92 -22.03 26.43
N ARG A 238 12.27 -21.04 27.25
CA ARG A 238 11.44 -20.62 28.39
C ARG A 238 10.09 -20.07 27.93
N LEU A 239 10.06 -19.26 26.87
CA LEU A 239 8.83 -18.76 26.27
C LEU A 239 7.91 -19.90 25.79
N LEU A 240 8.47 -20.97 25.21
CA LEU A 240 7.71 -22.16 24.80
C LEU A 240 7.06 -22.93 25.97
N GLU A 241 7.60 -22.81 27.19
CA GLU A 241 7.02 -23.42 28.39
C GLU A 241 5.80 -22.64 28.90
N ILE A 242 5.67 -21.35 28.54
CA ILE A 242 4.55 -20.49 28.93
C ILE A 242 3.33 -20.86 28.10
N LYS A 243 2.25 -21.26 28.78
CA LYS A 243 0.98 -21.62 28.13
C LYS A 243 0.19 -20.37 27.74
N CYS A 244 0.57 -19.77 26.63
CA CYS A 244 -0.15 -18.65 26.05
C CYS A 244 -1.43 -19.11 25.36
N LYS A 245 -2.51 -18.33 25.52
CA LYS A 245 -3.78 -18.52 24.81
C LYS A 245 -4.10 -17.38 23.85
N ASN A 246 -3.48 -16.21 24.03
CA ASN A 246 -3.67 -15.07 23.15
C ASN A 246 -2.84 -15.26 21.86
N PRO A 247 -3.44 -15.16 20.67
CA PRO A 247 -2.75 -15.24 19.38
C PRO A 247 -1.54 -14.31 19.27
N GLU A 248 -1.66 -13.09 19.79
CA GLU A 248 -0.59 -12.09 19.71
C GLU A 248 0.69 -12.57 20.41
N ASP A 249 0.53 -13.17 21.60
CA ASP A 249 1.65 -13.75 22.36
C ASP A 249 2.21 -14.99 21.66
N VAL A 250 1.34 -15.84 21.11
CA VAL A 250 1.77 -17.02 20.34
C VAL A 250 2.58 -16.59 19.11
N TYR A 251 2.17 -15.54 18.41
CA TYR A 251 2.88 -14.97 17.27
C TYR A 251 4.26 -14.43 17.66
N LYS A 252 4.35 -13.65 18.75
CA LYS A 252 5.63 -13.16 19.30
C LYS A 252 6.57 -14.29 19.68
N ILE A 253 6.06 -15.36 20.29
CA ILE A 253 6.89 -16.52 20.64
C ILE A 253 7.38 -17.23 19.36
N ALA A 254 6.51 -17.34 18.34
CA ALA A 254 6.87 -17.96 17.08
C ALA A 254 7.99 -17.18 16.35
N THR A 255 7.94 -15.84 16.33
CA THR A 255 9.01 -15.01 15.74
C THR A 255 10.33 -15.14 16.48
N VAL A 256 10.32 -15.16 17.82
CA VAL A 256 11.54 -15.44 18.63
C VAL A 256 12.10 -16.84 18.32
N CYS A 257 11.23 -17.83 18.10
CA CYS A 257 11.65 -19.16 17.68
C CYS A 257 12.30 -19.15 16.29
N CYS A 258 11.78 -18.36 15.33
CA CYS A 258 12.39 -18.16 14.02
C CYS A 258 13.82 -17.61 14.13
N GLU A 259 14.02 -16.54 14.92
CA GLU A 259 15.33 -15.93 15.15
C GLU A 259 16.34 -16.89 15.80
N ASN A 260 15.85 -17.77 16.68
CA ASN A 260 16.66 -18.75 17.41
C ASN A 260 16.78 -20.12 16.73
N LYS A 261 16.41 -20.22 15.45
CA LYS A 261 16.46 -21.44 14.64
C LYS A 261 15.67 -22.63 15.22
N LEU A 262 14.63 -22.35 16.00
CA LEU A 262 13.68 -23.34 16.51
C LEU A 262 12.53 -23.49 15.50
N HIS A 263 12.88 -23.95 14.28
CA HIS A 263 11.99 -23.91 13.12
C HIS A 263 10.76 -24.83 13.27
N ALA A 264 10.94 -26.01 13.86
CA ALA A 264 9.84 -26.94 14.07
C ALA A 264 8.83 -26.38 15.07
N GLU A 265 9.32 -25.80 16.17
CA GLU A 265 8.49 -25.16 17.19
C GLU A 265 7.78 -23.92 16.64
N ALA A 266 8.47 -23.09 15.86
CA ALA A 266 7.87 -21.95 15.18
C ALA A 266 6.73 -22.37 14.24
N TYR A 267 6.95 -23.40 13.41
CA TYR A 267 5.94 -23.93 12.52
C TYR A 267 4.69 -24.41 13.27
N GLU A 268 4.84 -25.17 14.36
CA GLU A 268 3.71 -25.64 15.16
C GLU A 268 2.95 -24.49 15.83
N LEU A 269 3.62 -23.40 16.20
CA LEU A 269 2.96 -22.20 16.71
C LEU A 269 2.19 -21.47 15.60
N PHE A 270 2.75 -21.31 14.40
CA PHE A 270 2.02 -20.71 13.27
C PHE A 270 0.81 -21.54 12.84
N CYS A 271 0.87 -22.88 12.92
CA CYS A 271 -0.29 -23.73 12.69
C CYS A 271 -1.41 -23.50 13.71
N LYS A 272 -1.09 -23.17 14.97
CA LYS A 272 -2.12 -22.85 15.99
C LYS A 272 -2.79 -21.49 15.75
N LEU A 273 -2.14 -20.62 14.99
CA LEU A 273 -2.66 -19.29 14.67
C LEU A 273 -3.55 -19.29 13.42
N GLU A 274 -3.64 -20.41 12.70
CA GLU A 274 -4.37 -20.49 11.44
C GLU A 274 -5.87 -20.24 11.59
N ASP A 275 -6.46 -20.55 12.75
CA ASP A 275 -7.88 -20.30 13.00
C ASP A 275 -8.21 -18.79 13.11
N GLU A 276 -7.26 -17.97 13.58
CA GLU A 276 -7.50 -16.53 13.84
C GLU A 276 -6.83 -15.61 12.81
N LEU A 277 -5.71 -16.04 12.22
CA LEU A 277 -4.88 -15.26 11.30
C LEU A 277 -4.66 -16.01 9.97
N SER A 278 -5.66 -16.79 9.53
CA SER A 278 -5.58 -17.68 8.36
C SER A 278 -5.12 -16.98 7.07
N TYR A 279 -5.46 -15.70 6.92
CA TYR A 279 -5.26 -14.93 5.70
C TYR A 279 -4.16 -13.87 5.80
N ASP A 280 -3.46 -13.80 6.93
CA ASP A 280 -2.34 -12.87 7.09
C ASP A 280 -1.14 -13.32 6.23
N VAL A 281 -0.79 -12.51 5.24
CA VAL A 281 0.27 -12.81 4.24
C VAL A 281 1.63 -12.97 4.93
N THR A 282 1.89 -12.19 5.98
CA THR A 282 3.15 -12.22 6.73
C THR A 282 3.28 -13.52 7.51
N LEU A 283 2.21 -13.95 8.19
CA LEU A 283 2.13 -15.21 8.90
C LEU A 283 2.26 -16.39 7.94
N LEU A 284 1.58 -16.36 6.80
CA LEU A 284 1.70 -17.40 5.78
C LEU A 284 3.13 -17.53 5.26
N PHE A 285 3.85 -16.41 5.10
CA PHE A 285 5.26 -16.42 4.74
C PHE A 285 6.12 -17.07 5.84
N PHE A 286 5.97 -16.64 7.10
CA PHE A 286 6.70 -17.24 8.22
C PHE A 286 6.40 -18.74 8.38
N LYS A 287 5.14 -19.15 8.20
CA LYS A 287 4.72 -20.56 8.20
C LYS A 287 5.38 -21.34 7.07
N ALA A 288 5.43 -20.79 5.86
CA ALA A 288 6.06 -21.44 4.71
C ALA A 288 7.57 -21.64 4.92
N VAL A 289 8.27 -20.59 5.35
CA VAL A 289 9.71 -20.62 5.61
C VAL A 289 10.05 -21.57 6.77
N SER A 290 9.28 -21.54 7.86
CA SER A 290 9.48 -22.46 9.00
C SER A 290 9.20 -23.92 8.64
N ALA A 291 8.17 -24.19 7.84
CA ALA A 291 7.89 -25.52 7.30
C ALA A 291 9.08 -26.05 6.49
N PHE A 292 9.60 -25.23 5.57
CA PHE A 292 10.74 -25.61 4.74
C PHE A 292 11.99 -25.92 5.59
N ASN A 293 12.33 -25.00 6.50
CA ASN A 293 13.53 -25.11 7.33
C ASN A 293 13.49 -26.29 8.31
N CYS A 294 12.30 -26.81 8.65
CA CYS A 294 12.15 -28.03 9.44
C CYS A 294 11.91 -29.30 8.61
N GLY A 295 12.00 -29.22 7.27
CA GLY A 295 11.91 -30.36 6.35
C GLY A 295 10.48 -30.75 5.93
N LYS A 296 9.48 -29.92 6.24
CA LYS A 296 8.07 -30.08 5.84
C LYS A 296 7.81 -29.39 4.50
N THR A 297 8.32 -29.98 3.42
CA THR A 297 8.32 -29.36 2.08
C THR A 297 6.92 -29.21 1.47
N GLU A 298 6.04 -30.19 1.65
CA GLU A 298 4.67 -30.12 1.12
C GLU A 298 3.87 -29.01 1.80
N GLU A 299 4.02 -28.86 3.12
CA GLU A 299 3.37 -27.84 3.92
C GLU A 299 3.91 -26.44 3.63
N CYS A 300 5.21 -26.33 3.30
CA CYS A 300 5.80 -25.10 2.76
C CYS A 300 5.09 -24.68 1.47
N PHE A 301 4.96 -25.60 0.52
CA PHE A 301 4.35 -25.30 -0.78
C PHE A 301 2.86 -24.95 -0.65
N ALA A 302 2.13 -25.64 0.22
CA ALA A 302 0.74 -25.30 0.51
C ALA A 302 0.58 -23.89 1.11
N ALA A 303 1.48 -23.48 2.01
CA ALA A 303 1.46 -22.14 2.60
C ALA A 303 1.80 -21.06 1.56
N PHE A 304 2.82 -21.28 0.70
CA PHE A 304 3.12 -20.36 -0.41
C PHE A 304 1.99 -20.30 -1.45
N ASP A 305 1.35 -21.43 -1.78
CA ASP A 305 0.20 -21.44 -2.69
C ASP A 305 -0.97 -20.63 -2.12
N LYS A 306 -1.24 -20.72 -0.80
CA LYS A 306 -2.26 -19.90 -0.15
C LYS A 306 -1.90 -18.42 -0.17
N LEU A 307 -0.64 -18.08 0.13
CA LEU A 307 -0.11 -16.72 0.08
C LEU A 307 -0.29 -16.10 -1.31
N LEU A 308 0.17 -16.80 -2.36
CA LEU A 308 0.10 -16.33 -3.75
C LEU A 308 -1.33 -16.34 -4.32
N THR A 309 -2.25 -17.09 -3.71
CA THR A 309 -3.68 -16.96 -4.01
C THR A 309 -4.25 -15.64 -3.48
N LEU A 310 -3.80 -15.21 -2.29
CA LEU A 310 -4.23 -13.94 -1.68
C LEU A 310 -3.55 -12.73 -2.30
N SER A 311 -2.27 -12.84 -2.65
CA SER A 311 -1.47 -11.80 -3.30
C SER A 311 -0.75 -12.37 -4.54
N PRO A 312 -1.41 -12.44 -5.70
CA PRO A 312 -0.80 -12.91 -6.95
C PRO A 312 0.38 -12.05 -7.42
N ASP A 313 0.48 -10.83 -6.92
CA ASP A 313 1.49 -9.81 -7.19
C ASP A 313 2.66 -9.81 -6.18
N ALA A 314 2.65 -10.68 -5.17
CA ALA A 314 3.72 -10.81 -4.17
C ALA A 314 5.01 -11.43 -4.76
N VAL A 315 5.81 -10.62 -5.46
CA VAL A 315 7.03 -11.04 -6.17
C VAL A 315 8.07 -11.68 -5.24
N THR A 316 8.25 -11.14 -4.05
CA THR A 316 9.14 -11.65 -3.01
C THR A 316 8.70 -13.05 -2.59
N ALA A 317 7.41 -13.27 -2.35
CA ALA A 317 6.89 -14.59 -2.05
C ALA A 317 7.08 -15.57 -3.22
N LYS A 318 6.86 -15.13 -4.46
CA LYS A 318 7.13 -15.95 -5.67
C LYS A 318 8.60 -16.38 -5.73
N TYR A 319 9.52 -15.46 -5.45
CA TYR A 319 10.96 -15.74 -5.42
C TYR A 319 11.30 -16.82 -4.38
N HIS A 320 10.88 -16.63 -3.12
CA HIS A 320 11.14 -17.59 -2.05
C HIS A 320 10.49 -18.95 -2.34
N TYR A 321 9.30 -18.97 -2.94
CA TYR A 321 8.64 -20.20 -3.34
C TYR A 321 9.39 -20.96 -4.44
N ALA A 322 9.84 -20.25 -5.48
CA ALA A 322 10.64 -20.83 -6.55
C ALA A 322 11.98 -21.37 -6.04
N HIS A 323 12.65 -20.62 -5.16
CA HIS A 323 13.89 -21.04 -4.53
C HIS A 323 13.71 -22.28 -3.65
N ALA A 324 12.63 -22.33 -2.85
CA ALA A 324 12.28 -23.50 -2.06
C ALA A 324 12.07 -24.76 -2.93
N ARG A 325 11.41 -24.60 -4.10
CA ARG A 325 11.23 -25.70 -5.07
C ARG A 325 12.56 -26.17 -5.65
N GLU A 326 13.44 -25.25 -6.07
CA GLU A 326 14.75 -25.60 -6.61
C GLU A 326 15.62 -26.37 -5.60
N LEU A 327 15.62 -25.94 -4.33
CA LEU A 327 16.32 -26.63 -3.25
C LEU A 327 15.76 -28.04 -3.01
N ALA A 328 14.43 -28.18 -2.98
CA ALA A 328 13.77 -29.46 -2.82
C ALA A 328 14.08 -30.44 -3.98
N GLU A 329 14.05 -29.96 -5.23
CA GLU A 329 14.34 -30.76 -6.42
C GLU A 329 15.83 -31.14 -6.52
N SER A 330 16.73 -30.22 -6.16
CA SER A 330 18.17 -30.46 -6.20
C SER A 330 18.69 -31.32 -5.04
N GLY A 331 17.86 -31.51 -4.00
CA GLY A 331 18.23 -32.23 -2.77
C GLY A 331 19.29 -31.52 -1.93
N LYS A 332 19.56 -30.23 -2.22
CA LYS A 332 20.45 -29.40 -1.42
C LYS A 332 19.65 -28.80 -0.26
N PHE A 333 20.22 -28.87 0.94
CA PHE A 333 19.63 -28.21 2.10
C PHE A 333 20.30 -26.85 2.29
N GLU A 334 19.51 -25.81 2.20
CA GLU A 334 19.86 -24.42 2.53
C GLU A 334 18.69 -23.82 3.32
N GLU A 335 18.99 -23.12 4.42
CA GLU A 335 17.96 -22.49 5.25
C GLU A 335 17.39 -21.27 4.52
N LEU A 336 16.07 -21.22 4.35
CA LEU A 336 15.36 -20.05 3.85
C LEU A 336 15.35 -18.93 4.89
N SER A 337 15.51 -17.70 4.41
CA SER A 337 15.47 -16.50 5.24
C SER A 337 14.05 -16.15 5.66
N TYR A 338 13.89 -15.77 6.93
CA TYR A 338 12.63 -15.24 7.46
C TYR A 338 12.39 -13.75 7.12
N PHE A 339 13.38 -13.06 6.58
CA PHE A 339 13.20 -11.69 6.10
C PHE A 339 12.43 -11.68 4.79
N TYR A 340 11.24 -11.06 4.79
CA TYR A 340 10.44 -10.82 3.59
C TYR A 340 11.09 -9.72 2.73
N ARG A 341 12.09 -10.12 1.95
CA ARG A 341 12.74 -9.29 0.93
C ARG A 341 13.45 -10.18 -0.08
N LEU A 342 13.72 -9.64 -1.26
CA LEU A 342 14.66 -10.26 -2.20
C LEU A 342 16.08 -10.24 -1.64
N PRO A 343 16.92 -11.23 -1.98
CA PRO A 343 18.36 -11.18 -1.70
C PRO A 343 19.01 -9.92 -2.28
N HIS A 344 20.06 -9.43 -1.63
CA HIS A 344 20.72 -8.17 -2.01
C HIS A 344 21.12 -8.13 -3.50
N ASP A 345 21.69 -9.22 -4.01
CA ASP A 345 22.16 -9.29 -5.40
C ASP A 345 21.00 -9.23 -6.41
N GLU A 346 19.87 -9.86 -6.11
CA GLU A 346 18.66 -9.84 -6.94
C GLU A 346 17.96 -8.47 -6.90
N ALA A 347 17.88 -7.85 -5.73
CA ALA A 347 17.37 -6.49 -5.58
C ALA A 347 18.25 -5.48 -6.35
N GLU A 348 19.57 -5.59 -6.24
CA GLU A 348 20.51 -4.72 -6.96
C GLU A 348 20.42 -4.93 -8.48
N SER A 349 20.28 -6.18 -8.93
CA SER A 349 20.05 -6.52 -10.34
C SER A 349 18.76 -5.88 -10.87
N THR A 350 17.66 -6.04 -10.12
CA THR A 350 16.34 -5.48 -10.46
C THR A 350 16.40 -3.95 -10.59
N LEU A 351 17.02 -3.26 -9.63
CA LEU A 351 17.19 -1.80 -9.67
C LEU A 351 18.06 -1.35 -10.86
N LYS A 352 19.11 -2.11 -11.22
CA LYS A 352 19.93 -1.81 -12.41
C LYS A 352 19.12 -1.95 -13.70
N ILE A 353 18.28 -2.98 -13.80
CA ILE A 353 17.41 -3.20 -14.96
C ILE A 353 16.42 -2.05 -15.08
N LEU A 354 15.69 -1.73 -14.01
CA LEU A 354 14.69 -0.65 -14.01
C LEU A 354 15.30 0.72 -14.29
N SER A 355 16.44 1.05 -13.67
CA SER A 355 17.11 2.34 -13.90
C SER A 355 17.68 2.50 -15.32
N ALA A 356 18.07 1.39 -15.98
CA ALA A 356 18.44 1.40 -17.39
C ALA A 356 17.20 1.54 -18.28
N PHE A 357 16.12 0.83 -17.94
CA PHE A 357 14.86 0.84 -18.68
C PHE A 357 14.20 2.22 -18.66
N ALA A 358 14.17 2.90 -17.50
CA ALA A 358 13.59 4.24 -17.33
C ALA A 358 14.25 5.32 -18.21
N LYS A 359 15.47 5.08 -18.71
CA LYS A 359 16.21 6.02 -19.60
C LYS A 359 15.94 5.77 -21.08
N LEU A 360 15.24 4.70 -21.43
CA LEU A 360 14.96 4.35 -22.82
C LEU A 360 13.88 5.28 -23.40
N SER A 361 13.96 5.53 -24.71
CA SER A 361 12.80 6.05 -25.44
C SER A 361 11.73 4.97 -25.56
N GLU A 362 10.47 5.37 -25.72
CA GLU A 362 9.33 4.45 -25.87
C GLU A 362 9.56 3.35 -26.91
N ALA A 363 10.11 3.69 -28.09
CA ALA A 363 10.42 2.72 -29.13
C ALA A 363 11.52 1.72 -28.73
N GLN A 364 12.49 2.16 -27.92
CA GLN A 364 13.53 1.28 -27.38
C GLN A 364 12.99 0.41 -26.25
N ALA A 365 12.12 0.95 -25.39
CA ALA A 365 11.47 0.25 -24.31
C ALA A 365 10.58 -0.89 -24.83
N ALA A 366 9.73 -0.62 -25.83
CA ALA A 366 8.90 -1.65 -26.46
C ALA A 366 9.75 -2.79 -27.05
N LYS A 367 10.87 -2.46 -27.69
CA LYS A 367 11.81 -3.46 -28.22
C LYS A 367 12.48 -4.26 -27.09
N ALA A 368 12.92 -3.61 -26.02
CA ALA A 368 13.53 -4.28 -24.87
C ALA A 368 12.54 -5.22 -24.19
N PHE A 369 11.30 -4.77 -23.97
CA PHE A 369 10.23 -5.54 -23.34
C PHE A 369 9.90 -6.82 -24.13
N SER A 370 9.87 -6.75 -25.47
CA SER A 370 9.68 -7.95 -26.32
C SER A 370 10.75 -9.02 -26.18
N VAL A 371 11.91 -8.70 -25.59
CA VAL A 371 13.01 -9.64 -25.36
C VAL A 371 13.05 -10.10 -23.90
N VAL A 372 12.80 -9.19 -22.96
CA VAL A 372 12.82 -9.45 -21.52
C VAL A 372 11.60 -8.80 -20.90
N ASP A 373 10.74 -9.62 -20.31
CA ASP A 373 9.62 -9.15 -19.50
C ASP A 373 10.14 -8.65 -18.15
N ILE A 374 9.81 -7.40 -17.82
CA ILE A 374 10.19 -6.74 -16.56
C ILE A 374 9.00 -6.53 -15.62
N SER A 375 7.87 -7.19 -15.87
CA SER A 375 6.63 -7.01 -15.10
C SER A 375 6.84 -7.37 -13.62
N ASP A 376 7.49 -8.49 -13.32
CA ASP A 376 7.83 -8.86 -11.94
C ASP A 376 8.83 -7.87 -11.30
N CYS A 377 9.78 -7.31 -12.08
CA CYS A 377 10.68 -6.27 -11.57
C CYS A 377 9.91 -5.01 -11.16
N ILE A 378 8.89 -4.64 -11.94
CA ILE A 378 8.02 -3.48 -11.66
C ILE A 378 7.13 -3.76 -10.45
N LEU A 379 6.45 -4.92 -10.41
CA LEU A 379 5.58 -5.30 -9.30
C LEU A 379 6.35 -5.41 -7.98
N TRP A 380 7.61 -5.85 -8.02
CA TRP A 380 8.48 -5.86 -6.83
C TRP A 380 8.64 -4.47 -6.19
N CYS A 381 8.59 -3.39 -6.96
CA CYS A 381 8.66 -2.03 -6.41
C CYS A 381 7.50 -1.68 -5.48
N PHE A 382 6.38 -2.41 -5.58
CA PHE A 382 5.18 -2.23 -4.76
C PHE A 382 5.02 -3.36 -3.72
N ASP A 383 5.75 -4.46 -3.85
CA ASP A 383 5.85 -5.56 -2.90
C ASP A 383 6.91 -5.28 -1.82
N THR A 384 6.82 -4.12 -1.19
CA THR A 384 7.70 -3.77 -0.07
C THR A 384 7.04 -4.19 1.24
N GLY A 385 7.58 -5.20 1.92
CA GLY A 385 7.17 -5.55 3.28
C GLY A 385 7.28 -4.35 4.24
N ASN A 386 6.60 -4.45 5.40
CA ASN A 386 6.26 -3.45 6.43
C ASN A 386 7.31 -2.42 6.94
N GLY A 387 8.43 -2.13 6.27
CA GLY A 387 9.53 -1.35 6.85
C GLY A 387 10.25 -0.32 5.98
N SER A 388 9.98 -0.24 4.68
CA SER A 388 10.53 0.87 3.88
C SER A 388 9.63 1.18 2.70
N ASN A 389 8.67 2.09 2.90
CA ASN A 389 8.03 2.83 1.82
C ASN A 389 9.13 3.67 1.13
N ASN A 390 9.86 3.03 0.23
CA ASN A 390 10.87 3.72 -0.55
C ASN A 390 10.17 4.31 -1.77
N GLU A 391 9.57 5.49 -1.57
CA GLU A 391 8.82 6.22 -2.60
C GLU A 391 9.63 6.32 -3.91
N GLU A 392 10.96 6.42 -3.81
CA GLU A 392 11.87 6.43 -4.96
C GLU A 392 11.81 5.14 -5.79
N ILE A 393 11.74 3.97 -5.13
CA ILE A 393 11.64 2.67 -5.79
C ILE A 393 10.24 2.51 -6.41
N GLN A 394 9.18 2.87 -5.68
CA GLN A 394 7.81 2.84 -6.19
C GLN A 394 7.66 3.75 -7.42
N LEU A 395 8.21 4.97 -7.37
CA LEU A 395 8.21 5.91 -8.48
C LEU A 395 8.99 5.37 -9.68
N LEU A 396 10.14 4.72 -9.46
CA LEU A 396 10.92 4.09 -10.53
C LEU A 396 10.16 2.94 -11.20
N GLY A 397 9.51 2.09 -10.40
CA GLY A 397 8.65 1.01 -10.89
C GLY A 397 7.49 1.56 -11.73
N ALA A 398 6.78 2.56 -11.20
CA ALA A 398 5.66 3.20 -11.89
C ALA A 398 6.07 3.90 -13.19
N GLN A 399 7.23 4.58 -13.19
CA GLN A 399 7.84 5.14 -14.41
C GLN A 399 8.08 4.06 -15.48
N CYS A 400 8.65 2.92 -15.08
CA CYS A 400 8.90 1.82 -15.99
C CYS A 400 7.59 1.23 -16.53
N ALA A 401 6.54 1.11 -15.71
CA ALA A 401 5.22 0.65 -16.14
C ALA A 401 4.62 1.55 -17.24
N VAL A 402 4.68 2.87 -17.04
CA VAL A 402 4.18 3.85 -18.02
C VAL A 402 4.98 3.77 -19.33
N ILE A 403 6.31 3.69 -19.25
CA ILE A 403 7.20 3.58 -20.42
C ILE A 403 6.98 2.26 -21.17
N ALA A 404 6.73 1.16 -20.45
CA ALA A 404 6.47 -0.16 -21.00
C ALA A 404 5.05 -0.35 -21.56
N ARG A 405 4.14 0.63 -21.37
CA ARG A 405 2.71 0.55 -21.74
C ARG A 405 2.00 -0.62 -21.03
N LEU A 406 2.36 -0.87 -19.77
CA LEU A 406 1.68 -1.86 -18.92
C LEU A 406 0.50 -1.20 -18.20
N ASP A 407 -0.50 -0.81 -18.97
CA ASP A 407 -1.56 0.07 -18.48
C ASP A 407 -2.39 -0.57 -17.34
N GLY A 408 -2.53 -1.90 -17.29
CA GLY A 408 -3.15 -2.57 -16.13
C GLY A 408 -2.37 -2.41 -14.82
N ILE A 409 -1.02 -2.45 -14.86
CA ILE A 409 -0.20 -2.14 -13.67
C ILE A 409 -0.29 -0.65 -13.32
N VAL A 410 -0.37 0.21 -14.34
CA VAL A 410 -0.53 1.66 -14.14
C VAL A 410 -1.87 1.95 -13.44
N GLU A 411 -2.95 1.31 -13.87
CA GLU A 411 -4.27 1.37 -13.22
C GLU A 411 -4.20 0.88 -11.77
N ASP A 412 -3.57 -0.27 -11.52
CA ASP A 412 -3.36 -0.80 -10.17
C ASP A 412 -2.63 0.21 -9.27
N VAL A 413 -1.63 0.92 -9.80
CA VAL A 413 -0.90 1.96 -9.05
C VAL A 413 -1.76 3.20 -8.79
N LEU A 414 -2.52 3.66 -9.78
CA LEU A 414 -3.36 4.86 -9.65
C LEU A 414 -4.55 4.64 -8.73
N LEU A 415 -5.12 3.44 -8.71
CA LEU A 415 -6.29 3.08 -7.92
C LEU A 415 -5.96 2.57 -6.51
N ASN A 416 -4.68 2.35 -6.19
CA ASN A 416 -4.28 1.92 -4.85
C ASN A 416 -4.34 3.08 -3.85
N ALA A 417 -5.30 3.03 -2.92
CA ALA A 417 -5.52 4.05 -1.90
C ALA A 417 -4.31 4.24 -0.96
N PHE A 418 -3.53 3.17 -0.75
CA PHE A 418 -2.44 3.11 0.22
C PHE A 418 -1.07 3.45 -0.38
N LEU A 419 -1.01 3.76 -1.68
CA LEU A 419 0.20 4.32 -2.31
C LEU A 419 0.24 5.85 -2.15
N PRO A 420 1.45 6.44 -2.00
CA PRO A 420 1.60 7.89 -1.89
C PRO A 420 1.03 8.63 -3.12
N ASP A 421 0.25 9.67 -2.88
CA ASP A 421 -0.36 10.47 -3.94
C ASP A 421 0.69 11.18 -4.81
N SER A 422 1.88 11.46 -4.26
CA SER A 422 3.03 11.99 -5.00
C SER A 422 3.45 11.08 -6.18
N VAL A 423 3.39 9.76 -5.97
CA VAL A 423 3.67 8.76 -7.01
C VAL A 423 2.58 8.80 -8.07
N LYS A 424 1.31 8.82 -7.68
CA LYS A 424 0.16 8.85 -8.60
C LYS A 424 0.15 10.09 -9.50
N VAL A 425 0.37 11.28 -8.93
CA VAL A 425 0.47 12.53 -9.69
C VAL A 425 1.64 12.52 -10.68
N SER A 426 2.76 11.91 -10.28
CA SER A 426 3.92 11.73 -11.16
C SER A 426 3.62 10.75 -12.31
N VAL A 427 2.91 9.66 -12.04
CA VAL A 427 2.45 8.70 -13.04
C VAL A 427 1.49 9.34 -14.04
N LEU A 428 0.47 10.07 -13.56
CA LEU A 428 -0.45 10.83 -14.42
C LEU A 428 0.28 11.83 -15.32
N SER A 429 1.30 12.50 -14.78
CA SER A 429 2.14 13.41 -15.58
C SER A 429 2.80 12.68 -16.76
N LEU A 430 3.35 11.48 -16.52
CA LEU A 430 4.02 10.67 -17.55
C LEU A 430 3.03 10.09 -18.57
N ILE A 431 1.82 9.72 -18.12
CA ILE A 431 0.73 9.30 -19.01
C ILE A 431 0.36 10.44 -19.96
N GLY A 432 0.15 11.64 -19.43
CA GLY A 432 -0.16 12.82 -20.24
C GLY A 432 0.96 13.15 -21.23
N GLU A 433 2.22 12.84 -20.91
CA GLU A 433 3.36 13.06 -21.81
C GLU A 433 3.34 12.16 -23.06
N ARG A 434 2.54 11.07 -23.06
CA ARG A 434 2.23 10.26 -24.26
C ARG A 434 1.53 11.10 -25.34
N ASN A 435 0.83 12.17 -24.93
CA ASN A 435 0.10 13.09 -25.81
C ASN A 435 -0.89 12.37 -26.74
N GLU A 436 -1.77 11.59 -26.12
CA GLU A 436 -2.81 10.77 -26.72
C GLU A 436 -4.13 11.05 -26.01
N ASP A 437 -5.25 10.75 -26.67
CA ASP A 437 -6.56 10.79 -26.02
C ASP A 437 -6.68 9.54 -25.15
N ASN A 438 -6.72 9.71 -23.83
CA ASN A 438 -6.87 8.61 -22.87
C ASN A 438 -7.54 9.10 -21.58
N SER A 439 -8.04 8.15 -20.79
CA SER A 439 -8.75 8.40 -19.54
C SER A 439 -8.31 7.37 -18.52
N PHE A 440 -7.93 7.82 -17.33
CA PHE A 440 -7.49 6.94 -16.23
C PHE A 440 -8.20 7.32 -14.94
N GLY A 441 -8.71 6.31 -14.23
CA GLY A 441 -9.11 6.46 -12.83
C GLY A 441 -7.89 6.66 -11.93
N VAL A 442 -8.06 7.47 -10.88
CA VAL A 442 -7.05 7.68 -9.85
C VAL A 442 -7.74 7.88 -8.50
N VAL A 443 -7.12 7.36 -7.44
CA VAL A 443 -7.52 7.59 -6.06
C VAL A 443 -6.53 8.54 -5.42
N VAL A 444 -6.96 9.75 -5.04
CA VAL A 444 -6.11 10.75 -4.36
C VAL A 444 -6.81 11.19 -3.08
N CYS A 445 -6.11 11.22 -1.95
CA CYS A 445 -6.71 11.45 -0.64
C CYS A 445 -7.92 10.54 -0.36
N ASP A 446 -7.82 9.25 -0.73
CA ASP A 446 -8.92 8.28 -0.63
C ASP A 446 -10.19 8.64 -1.43
N LEU A 447 -10.06 9.47 -2.49
CA LEU A 447 -11.17 9.87 -3.36
C LEU A 447 -10.92 9.41 -4.79
N TYR A 448 -11.87 8.66 -5.35
CA TYR A 448 -11.86 8.29 -6.76
C TYR A 448 -12.19 9.48 -7.67
N LYS A 449 -11.39 9.64 -8.73
CA LYS A 449 -11.55 10.62 -9.80
C LYS A 449 -11.15 10.04 -11.14
N ARG A 450 -11.79 10.50 -12.22
CA ARG A 450 -11.41 10.14 -13.58
C ARG A 450 -10.70 11.30 -14.25
N ILE A 451 -9.51 11.06 -14.78
CA ILE A 451 -8.67 12.11 -15.38
C ILE A 451 -8.57 11.85 -16.88
N ASP A 452 -9.07 12.81 -17.65
CA ASP A 452 -9.03 12.76 -19.10
C ASP A 452 -7.83 13.56 -19.64
N PHE A 453 -7.01 12.91 -20.44
CA PHE A 453 -5.99 13.56 -21.26
C PHE A 453 -6.47 13.64 -22.69
N ARG A 454 -6.36 14.85 -23.25
CA ARG A 454 -6.57 15.13 -24.66
C ARG A 454 -5.22 15.30 -25.34
N ARG A 455 -5.10 14.78 -26.55
CA ARG A 455 -3.98 15.07 -27.43
C ARG A 455 -3.97 16.55 -27.85
N ILE A 456 -2.91 17.27 -27.47
CA ILE A 456 -2.71 18.65 -27.93
C ILE A 456 -2.05 18.71 -29.31
N GLU A 457 -2.50 19.67 -30.12
CA GLU A 457 -2.00 19.94 -31.47
C GLU A 457 -0.95 21.08 -31.46
N VAL A 458 0.31 20.71 -31.28
CA VAL A 458 1.44 21.64 -31.34
C VAL A 458 2.47 21.20 -32.39
N GLY A 459 3.13 22.18 -33.03
CA GLY A 459 4.16 21.94 -34.03
C GLY A 459 5.42 21.27 -33.47
N ARG A 460 6.38 20.89 -34.34
CA ARG A 460 7.54 20.08 -33.94
C ARG A 460 8.51 20.79 -33.00
N ASN A 461 8.64 22.11 -33.15
CA ASN A 461 9.57 22.89 -32.36
C ASN A 461 9.05 23.03 -30.93
N LYS A 462 9.85 22.67 -29.92
CA LYS A 462 9.47 22.76 -28.50
C LYS A 462 8.22 21.96 -28.09
N ARG A 463 7.71 21.06 -28.95
CA ARG A 463 6.59 20.15 -28.66
C ARG A 463 6.66 19.51 -27.28
N LYS A 464 7.81 18.92 -26.95
CA LYS A 464 8.03 18.23 -25.67
C LYS A 464 7.80 19.13 -24.46
N ASN A 465 8.09 20.43 -24.56
CA ASN A 465 7.92 21.38 -23.47
C ASN A 465 6.43 21.73 -23.28
N PHE A 466 5.69 21.94 -24.38
CA PHE A 466 4.26 22.21 -24.33
C PHE A 466 3.47 21.00 -23.85
N VAL A 467 3.79 19.82 -24.35
CA VAL A 467 3.21 18.56 -23.86
C VAL A 467 3.50 18.42 -22.36
N TYR A 468 4.76 18.52 -21.93
CA TYR A 468 5.12 18.47 -20.51
C TYR A 468 4.32 19.47 -19.65
N ALA A 469 4.21 20.73 -20.07
CA ALA A 469 3.47 21.74 -19.34
C ALA A 469 1.98 21.38 -19.21
N TYR A 470 1.35 20.96 -20.32
CA TYR A 470 -0.04 20.50 -20.34
C TYR A 470 -0.26 19.28 -19.44
N SER A 471 0.57 18.26 -19.56
CA SER A 471 0.46 17.00 -18.82
C SER A 471 0.59 17.21 -17.31
N ARG A 472 1.58 18.02 -16.89
CA ARG A 472 1.79 18.35 -15.47
C ARG A 472 0.62 19.14 -14.89
N LEU A 473 0.11 20.15 -15.61
CA LEU A 473 -1.05 20.92 -15.15
C LEU A 473 -2.29 20.01 -15.02
N THR A 474 -2.56 19.20 -16.03
CA THR A 474 -3.69 18.26 -16.03
C THR A 474 -3.59 17.31 -14.84
N ALA A 475 -2.43 16.68 -14.63
CA ALA A 475 -2.20 15.74 -13.53
C ALA A 475 -2.37 16.34 -12.12
N HIS A 476 -2.07 17.62 -11.92
CA HIS A 476 -2.18 18.25 -10.59
C HIS A 476 -3.54 18.88 -10.32
N PHE A 477 -4.19 19.43 -11.35
CA PHE A 477 -5.40 20.25 -11.18
C PHE A 477 -6.69 19.53 -11.56
N CYS A 478 -6.66 18.53 -12.46
CA CYS A 478 -7.89 17.82 -12.85
C CYS A 478 -8.46 16.93 -11.74
N ILE A 479 -7.66 16.63 -10.72
CA ILE A 479 -8.14 15.98 -9.49
C ILE A 479 -9.20 16.85 -8.77
N ILE A 480 -9.08 18.18 -8.90
CA ILE A 480 -10.01 19.14 -8.30
C ILE A 480 -11.26 19.29 -9.19
N ASP A 481 -11.04 19.51 -10.48
CA ASP A 481 -12.08 19.73 -11.48
C ASP A 481 -11.63 19.18 -12.84
N GLU A 482 -12.34 18.16 -13.32
CA GLU A 482 -12.05 17.43 -14.55
C GLU A 482 -12.12 18.35 -15.80
N GLU A 483 -12.93 19.41 -15.76
CA GLU A 483 -13.06 20.37 -16.87
C GLU A 483 -11.79 21.22 -17.09
N LEU A 484 -10.87 21.26 -16.11
CA LEU A 484 -9.65 22.04 -16.21
C LEU A 484 -8.70 21.49 -17.27
N GLY A 485 -8.74 20.18 -17.55
CA GLY A 485 -7.90 19.54 -18.56
C GLY A 485 -8.07 20.17 -19.94
N GLU A 486 -9.32 20.37 -20.37
CA GLU A 486 -9.63 21.01 -21.65
C GLU A 486 -9.19 22.48 -21.69
N LYS A 487 -9.33 23.22 -20.57
CA LYS A 487 -8.87 24.61 -20.46
C LYS A 487 -7.34 24.70 -20.63
N PHE A 488 -6.58 23.78 -20.02
CA PHE A 488 -5.14 23.74 -20.19
C PHE A 488 -4.71 23.35 -21.61
N ALA A 489 -5.40 22.39 -22.24
CA ALA A 489 -5.15 22.00 -23.62
C ALA A 489 -5.30 23.20 -24.57
N LEU A 490 -6.44 23.89 -24.50
CA LEU A 490 -6.73 25.07 -25.32
C LEU A 490 -5.75 26.21 -25.05
N ALA A 491 -5.39 26.45 -23.79
CA ALA A 491 -4.41 27.48 -23.43
C ALA A 491 -3.01 27.17 -23.98
N ALA A 492 -2.59 25.90 -23.91
CA ALA A 492 -1.30 25.46 -24.44
C ALA A 492 -1.23 25.58 -25.97
N GLU A 493 -2.27 25.12 -26.69
CA GLU A 493 -2.36 25.22 -28.15
C GLU A 493 -2.38 26.69 -28.61
N LYS A 494 -3.19 27.53 -27.96
CA LYS A 494 -3.26 28.97 -28.27
C LYS A 494 -1.93 29.68 -28.03
N LEU A 495 -1.29 29.43 -26.88
CA LEU A 495 0.01 30.01 -26.56
C LEU A 495 1.10 29.55 -27.54
N TYR A 496 1.04 28.29 -27.98
CA TYR A 496 1.95 27.77 -29.01
C TYR A 496 1.80 28.54 -30.32
N LEU A 497 0.56 28.71 -30.81
CA LEU A 497 0.27 29.42 -32.05
C LEU A 497 0.68 30.90 -31.99
N GLU A 498 0.47 31.57 -30.86
CA GLU A 498 0.91 32.95 -30.64
C GLU A 498 2.45 33.07 -30.74
N LEU A 499 3.18 32.22 -30.01
CA LEU A 499 4.65 32.24 -30.05
C LEU A 499 5.23 31.83 -31.41
N GLU A 500 4.56 30.93 -32.13
CA GLU A 500 4.96 30.53 -33.48
C GLU A 500 4.76 31.68 -34.48
N ALA A 501 3.61 32.36 -34.43
CA ALA A 501 3.31 33.50 -35.29
C ALA A 501 4.29 34.67 -35.08
N GLU A 502 4.79 34.84 -33.85
CA GLU A 502 5.74 35.89 -33.48
C GLU A 502 7.22 35.47 -33.60
N GLY A 503 7.50 34.21 -33.95
CA GLY A 503 8.86 33.68 -34.03
C GLY A 503 9.57 33.56 -32.66
N ARG A 504 8.81 33.50 -31.57
CA ARG A 504 9.27 33.54 -30.16
C ARG A 504 9.25 32.18 -29.46
N LEU A 505 9.09 31.07 -30.20
CA LEU A 505 9.13 29.71 -29.62
C LEU A 505 10.39 29.41 -28.80
N ALA A 506 11.50 30.12 -29.03
CA ALA A 506 12.72 29.99 -28.22
C ALA A 506 12.50 30.36 -26.73
N ASP A 507 11.52 31.22 -26.44
CA ASP A 507 11.20 31.68 -25.09
C ASP A 507 10.58 30.57 -24.22
N ALA A 508 9.88 29.62 -24.86
CA ALA A 508 9.29 28.43 -24.23
C ALA A 508 10.32 27.30 -23.98
N SER A 509 11.57 27.65 -23.65
CA SER A 509 12.63 26.66 -23.37
C SER A 509 12.59 26.13 -21.94
N ASP A 510 12.14 26.97 -21.01
CA ASP A 510 12.02 26.66 -19.60
C ASP A 510 10.65 26.04 -19.32
N LYS A 511 10.65 24.81 -18.80
CA LYS A 511 9.42 24.02 -18.63
C LYS A 511 8.51 24.59 -17.55
N ASP A 512 9.09 25.05 -16.44
CA ASP A 512 8.33 25.52 -15.28
C ASP A 512 7.76 26.92 -15.56
N ALA A 513 8.53 27.79 -16.23
CA ALA A 513 8.02 29.07 -16.71
C ALA A 513 6.89 28.90 -17.75
N LEU A 514 6.99 27.90 -18.63
CA LEU A 514 5.93 27.59 -19.59
C LEU A 514 4.68 27.06 -18.90
N MET A 515 4.83 26.18 -17.90
CA MET A 515 3.73 25.68 -17.08
C MET A 515 2.96 26.83 -16.41
N ALA A 516 3.69 27.75 -15.75
CA ALA A 516 3.13 28.96 -15.18
C ALA A 516 2.38 29.82 -16.22
N ALA A 517 2.96 30.00 -17.41
CA ALA A 517 2.33 30.80 -18.47
C ALA A 517 1.05 30.14 -19.01
N VAL A 518 1.03 28.82 -19.21
CA VAL A 518 -0.15 28.07 -19.64
C VAL A 518 -1.24 28.13 -18.56
N PHE A 519 -0.89 27.92 -17.29
CA PHE A 519 -1.82 28.05 -16.16
C PHE A 519 -2.48 29.44 -16.12
N PHE A 520 -1.67 30.50 -16.25
CA PHE A 520 -2.17 31.86 -16.26
C PHE A 520 -3.09 32.15 -17.46
N ARG A 521 -2.76 31.62 -18.66
CA ARG A 521 -3.57 31.79 -19.87
C ARG A 521 -4.87 30.97 -19.85
N ALA A 522 -4.91 29.88 -19.09
CA ALA A 522 -6.10 29.07 -18.91
C ALA A 522 -7.19 29.74 -18.03
N ASP A 523 -6.86 30.86 -17.38
CA ASP A 523 -7.77 31.63 -16.50
C ASP A 523 -8.41 30.77 -15.39
N VAL A 524 -7.64 29.81 -14.88
CA VAL A 524 -8.07 28.93 -13.78
C VAL A 524 -8.04 29.72 -12.47
N LYS A 525 -9.13 29.66 -11.72
CA LYS A 525 -9.31 30.44 -10.49
C LYS A 525 -8.73 29.72 -9.29
N GLU A 526 -8.82 28.42 -9.21
CA GLU A 526 -8.30 27.59 -8.11
C GLU A 526 -6.81 27.30 -8.32
N PRO A 527 -5.92 27.47 -7.31
CA PRO A 527 -6.15 27.77 -5.89
C PRO A 527 -6.02 29.27 -5.55
N ASN A 528 -6.47 30.18 -6.43
CA ASN A 528 -6.41 31.64 -6.34
C ASN A 528 -5.00 32.24 -6.44
N VAL A 529 -4.17 31.70 -7.33
CA VAL A 529 -2.82 32.21 -7.59
C VAL A 529 -2.90 33.48 -8.45
N LYS A 530 -2.54 34.62 -7.86
CA LYS A 530 -2.46 35.89 -8.61
C LYS A 530 -1.20 35.94 -9.47
N ARG A 531 -1.20 36.73 -10.55
CA ARG A 531 -0.03 36.93 -11.45
C ARG A 531 1.29 37.20 -10.71
N LYS A 532 1.26 37.96 -9.60
CA LYS A 532 2.44 38.29 -8.76
C LYS A 532 3.00 37.13 -7.95
N GLN A 533 2.21 36.07 -7.75
CA GLN A 533 2.56 34.87 -6.97
C GLN A 533 2.94 33.70 -7.88
N LEU A 534 2.75 33.83 -9.19
CA LEU A 534 2.90 32.77 -10.16
C LEU A 534 4.32 32.19 -10.20
N ALA A 535 5.35 33.06 -10.19
CA ALA A 535 6.75 32.64 -10.12
C ALA A 535 7.09 31.86 -8.84
N VAL A 536 6.50 32.24 -7.70
CA VAL A 536 6.74 31.55 -6.42
C VAL A 536 6.01 30.20 -6.41
N PHE A 537 4.78 30.15 -6.91
CA PHE A 537 3.96 28.95 -6.91
C PHE A 537 4.52 27.84 -7.80
N PHE A 538 5.05 28.18 -8.98
CA PHE A 538 5.66 27.22 -9.91
C PHE A 538 7.20 27.13 -9.78
N GLU A 539 7.79 27.79 -8.79
CA GLU A 539 9.25 27.86 -8.59
C GLU A 539 10.02 28.30 -9.86
N ALA A 540 9.42 29.19 -10.65
CA ALA A 540 9.89 29.60 -11.96
C ALA A 540 10.42 31.05 -11.99
N ASP A 541 11.26 31.38 -12.97
CA ASP A 541 11.79 32.73 -13.15
C ASP A 541 10.72 33.67 -13.73
N GLU A 542 10.34 34.69 -12.95
CA GLU A 542 9.37 35.73 -13.32
C GLU A 542 9.68 36.40 -14.66
N LYS A 543 10.96 36.63 -15.00
CA LYS A 543 11.33 37.24 -16.28
C LYS A 543 11.07 36.30 -17.45
N LYS A 544 11.27 34.99 -17.26
CA LYS A 544 10.99 33.99 -18.29
C LYS A 544 9.49 33.86 -18.50
N ILE A 545 8.70 33.86 -17.42
CA ILE A 545 7.23 33.86 -17.50
C ILE A 545 6.74 35.10 -18.27
N ALA A 546 7.18 36.29 -17.88
CA ALA A 546 6.81 37.55 -18.53
C ALA A 546 7.20 37.56 -20.03
N LYS A 547 8.38 37.00 -20.35
CA LYS A 547 8.84 36.83 -21.73
C LYS A 547 8.00 35.83 -22.52
N ILE A 548 7.49 34.77 -21.93
CA ILE A 548 6.57 33.84 -22.61
C ILE A 548 5.21 34.51 -22.83
N LEU A 549 4.74 35.31 -21.88
CA LEU A 549 3.45 36.00 -21.95
C LEU A 549 3.42 37.22 -22.88
N GLY A 550 4.58 37.75 -23.30
CA GLY A 550 4.66 38.96 -24.13
C GLY A 550 4.55 40.26 -23.34
N GLU A 551 4.90 40.23 -22.06
CA GLU A 551 4.89 41.39 -21.17
C GLU A 551 6.21 42.21 -21.23
N VAL A 552 7.25 41.69 -21.92
CA VAL A 552 8.62 42.25 -21.98
C VAL A 552 9.13 42.31 -23.41
#